data_AF-A0A2D7BZL9-F1
#
_entry.id   AF-A0A2D7BZL9-F1
#
_cell.length_a   1.000
_cell.length_b   1.000
_cell.length_c   1.000
_cell.angle_alpha   90.00
_cell.angle_beta   90.00
_cell.angle_gamma   90.00
#
_symmetry.space_group_name_H-M   'P 1'
#
loop_
_entity.id
_entity.type
_entity.pdbx_description
1 polymer ?
#
loop_
_entity_poly.entity_id
_entity_poly.type
_entity_poly.pdbx_seq_one_letter_code
_entity_poly.pdbx_strand_id
1 'polypeptide(L)'
;MREVFDMTKAKIVIGTQHRENYGAHDWDGKGEVPQYWKYKGGSTYVVEFDLNSQSAKDIVAEVKPLIESFSQGFEEYIIDYSVVDLDVTPWEEWEFPYFLTRNFYGNYIAERGLYYNEGGTESYVMLPEGERAEYHRNLKEVA
;
A
#
# COMPACT_ATOMS: atom_id res chain seq x y z
N MET A 1 -24.88 -29.06 -5.17
CA MET A 1 -24.08 -28.27 -6.12
C MET A 1 -23.12 -27.48 -5.25
N ARG A 2 -21.87 -27.93 -5.09
CA ARG A 2 -20.87 -27.15 -4.36
C ARG A 2 -20.39 -26.07 -5.31
N GLU A 3 -20.47 -24.81 -4.89
CA GLU A 3 -19.80 -23.71 -5.58
C GLU A 3 -18.34 -24.13 -5.80
N VAL A 4 -17.92 -24.12 -7.07
CA VAL A 4 -16.51 -24.30 -7.40
C VAL A 4 -15.87 -22.99 -6.98
N PHE A 5 -15.31 -22.95 -5.77
CA PHE A 5 -14.42 -21.88 -5.36
C PHE A 5 -13.34 -21.75 -6.45
N ASP A 6 -13.14 -20.53 -6.94
CA ASP A 6 -12.10 -20.23 -7.92
C ASP A 6 -10.74 -20.36 -7.23
N MET A 7 -10.25 -21.60 -7.13
CA MET A 7 -8.99 -21.95 -6.45
C MET A 7 -7.76 -21.35 -7.13
N THR A 8 -7.93 -20.63 -8.25
CA THR A 8 -6.83 -19.98 -8.96
C THR A 8 -6.69 -18.51 -8.59
N LYS A 9 -7.59 -17.93 -7.78
CA LYS A 9 -7.47 -16.54 -7.34
C LYS A 9 -7.13 -16.44 -5.86
N ALA A 10 -6.28 -15.48 -5.55
CA ALA A 10 -5.90 -15.13 -4.19
C ALA A 10 -5.64 -13.63 -4.10
N LYS A 11 -5.36 -13.14 -2.90
CA LYS A 11 -4.85 -11.77 -2.71
C LYS A 11 -3.55 -11.76 -1.93
N ILE A 12 -2.72 -10.79 -2.29
CA ILE A 12 -1.50 -10.43 -1.59
C ILE A 12 -1.86 -9.30 -0.64
N VAL A 13 -1.49 -9.43 0.64
CA VAL A 13 -1.60 -8.37 1.63
C VAL A 13 -0.20 -7.97 2.03
N ILE A 14 0.15 -6.71 1.76
CA ILE A 14 1.47 -6.14 1.95
C ILE A 14 1.40 -5.14 3.10
N GLY A 15 2.23 -5.34 4.13
CA GLY A 15 2.39 -4.41 5.24
C GLY A 15 3.59 -3.50 5.01
N THR A 16 3.44 -2.21 5.32
CA THR A 16 4.56 -1.25 5.35
C THR A 16 4.81 -0.73 6.76
N GLN A 17 5.96 -0.08 6.91
CA GLN A 17 6.32 0.69 8.09
C GLN A 17 6.71 2.09 7.66
N HIS A 18 6.15 3.11 8.34
CA HIS A 18 6.68 4.47 8.23
C HIS A 18 7.73 4.69 9.32
N ARG A 19 8.76 5.48 8.99
CA ARG A 19 9.66 6.03 10.00
C ARG A 19 9.98 7.48 9.70
N GLU A 20 10.07 8.28 10.76
CA GLU A 20 10.42 9.70 10.69
C GLU A 20 11.78 9.93 11.35
N ASN A 21 12.66 10.68 10.70
CA ASN A 21 13.97 11.02 11.26
C ASN A 21 13.91 12.33 12.04
N TYR A 22 14.02 12.24 13.38
CA TYR A 22 13.93 13.39 14.27
C TYR A 22 15.21 14.25 14.30
N GLY A 23 16.30 13.74 13.73
CA GLY A 23 17.58 14.45 13.55
C GLY A 23 17.83 14.94 12.13
N ALA A 24 16.82 14.90 11.24
CA ALA A 24 17.02 15.17 9.80
C ALA A 24 17.62 16.55 9.50
N HIS A 25 17.32 17.57 10.31
CA HIS A 25 17.82 18.94 10.14
C HIS A 25 19.33 19.08 10.35
N ASP A 26 19.95 18.15 11.08
CA ASP A 26 21.38 18.13 11.39
C ASP A 26 22.10 16.96 10.70
N TRP A 27 21.41 16.22 9.82
CA TRP A 27 21.97 15.02 9.19
C TRP A 27 22.48 15.30 7.78
N ASP A 28 23.71 14.90 7.49
CA ASP A 28 24.32 15.01 6.16
C ASP A 28 23.89 13.87 5.20
N GLY A 29 22.98 13.00 5.65
CA GLY A 29 22.50 11.85 4.91
C GLY A 29 23.46 10.66 4.90
N LYS A 30 24.51 10.67 5.72
CA LYS A 30 25.50 9.58 5.82
C LYS A 30 25.67 9.12 7.26
N GLY A 31 25.97 7.84 7.42
CA GLY A 31 26.22 7.25 8.73
C GLY A 31 25.00 7.26 9.65
N GLU A 32 25.24 7.30 10.95
CA GLU A 32 24.18 7.30 11.95
C GLU A 32 23.41 8.62 11.95
N VAL A 33 22.09 8.53 12.09
CA VAL A 33 21.25 9.72 12.24
C VAL A 33 21.56 10.41 13.58
N PRO A 34 21.63 11.74 13.66
CA PRO A 34 22.04 12.48 14.88
C PRO A 34 21.15 12.22 16.10
N GLN A 35 19.93 11.73 15.89
CA GLN A 35 19.01 11.32 16.95
C GLN A 35 18.58 9.87 16.72
N TYR A 36 17.40 9.66 16.13
CA TYR A 36 16.88 8.34 15.84
C TYR A 36 15.78 8.42 14.79
N TRP A 37 15.46 7.27 14.22
CA TRP A 37 14.26 7.05 13.44
C TRP A 37 13.11 6.63 14.37
N LYS A 38 12.03 7.41 14.39
CA LYS A 38 10.82 7.04 15.10
C LYS A 38 9.95 6.19 14.18
N TYR A 39 9.79 4.91 14.51
CA TYR A 39 8.86 4.01 13.84
C TYR A 39 7.42 4.43 14.12
N LYS A 40 6.63 4.56 13.05
CA LYS A 40 5.22 4.96 13.02
C LYS A 40 4.47 3.98 12.17
N GLY A 41 3.39 3.37 12.67
CA GLY A 41 2.42 2.54 11.92
C GLY A 41 2.84 2.10 10.51
N GLY A 42 1.98 2.32 9.54
CA GLY A 42 2.25 1.99 8.14
C GLY A 42 0.94 1.94 7.38
N SER A 43 1.01 1.39 6.17
CA SER A 43 -0.13 1.18 5.31
C SER A 43 -0.26 -0.31 4.98
N THR A 44 -1.49 -0.72 4.73
CA THR A 44 -1.81 -2.05 4.19
C THR A 44 -2.19 -1.89 2.73
N TYR A 45 -1.54 -2.65 1.85
CA TYR A 45 -1.85 -2.71 0.43
C TYR A 45 -2.35 -4.10 0.06
N VAL A 46 -3.33 -4.16 -0.84
CA VAL A 46 -3.99 -5.40 -1.25
C VAL A 46 -3.97 -5.51 -2.77
N VAL A 47 -3.46 -6.64 -3.28
CA VAL A 47 -3.47 -6.95 -4.72
C VAL A 47 -4.18 -8.29 -4.92
N GLU A 48 -5.31 -8.28 -5.62
CA GLU A 48 -5.91 -9.53 -6.11
C GLU A 48 -5.19 -10.02 -7.36
N PHE A 49 -4.94 -11.31 -7.47
CA PHE A 49 -4.23 -11.90 -8.60
C PHE A 49 -4.65 -13.34 -8.88
N ASP A 50 -4.38 -13.77 -10.12
CA ASP A 50 -4.51 -15.17 -10.52
C ASP A 50 -3.17 -15.90 -10.29
N LEU A 51 -3.19 -16.94 -9.47
CA LEU A 51 -2.07 -17.80 -9.11
C LEU A 51 -1.39 -18.44 -10.33
N ASN A 52 -2.11 -18.62 -11.44
CA ASN A 52 -1.56 -19.16 -12.68
C ASN A 52 -0.94 -18.09 -13.59
N SER A 53 -1.25 -16.81 -13.36
CA SER A 53 -0.79 -15.72 -14.22
C SER A 53 0.58 -15.17 -13.82
N GLN A 54 0.81 -14.98 -12.52
CA GLN A 54 2.02 -14.36 -12.00
C GLN A 54 2.23 -14.77 -10.55
N SER A 55 3.49 -14.91 -10.13
CA SER A 55 3.79 -15.22 -8.74
C SER A 55 3.59 -13.99 -7.84
N ALA A 56 3.16 -14.21 -6.60
CA ALA A 56 3.03 -13.12 -5.62
C ALA A 56 4.35 -12.35 -5.43
N LYS A 57 5.49 -13.05 -5.47
CA LYS A 57 6.81 -12.44 -5.35
C LYS A 57 7.10 -11.46 -6.48
N ASP A 58 6.72 -11.79 -7.71
CA ASP A 58 6.93 -10.91 -8.87
C ASP A 58 6.04 -9.68 -8.78
N ILE A 59 4.78 -9.85 -8.39
CA ILE A 59 3.85 -8.72 -8.16
C ILE A 59 4.39 -7.79 -7.06
N VAL A 60 4.84 -8.36 -5.93
CA VAL A 60 5.44 -7.57 -4.84
C VAL A 60 6.68 -6.82 -5.33
N ALA A 61 7.51 -7.45 -6.16
CA ALA A 61 8.69 -6.78 -6.74
C ALA A 61 8.31 -5.63 -7.68
N GLU A 62 7.19 -5.73 -8.41
CA GLU A 62 6.68 -4.67 -9.28
C GLU A 62 6.10 -3.48 -8.49
N VAL A 63 5.36 -3.72 -7.41
CA VAL A 63 4.74 -2.65 -6.61
C VAL A 63 5.69 -2.04 -5.59
N LYS A 64 6.71 -2.76 -5.13
CA LYS A 64 7.71 -2.27 -4.16
C LYS A 64 8.28 -0.89 -4.52
N PRO A 65 8.81 -0.63 -5.72
CA PRO A 65 9.33 0.70 -6.06
C PRO A 65 8.24 1.79 -6.14
N LEU A 66 6.97 1.42 -6.22
CA LEU A 66 5.83 2.34 -6.23
C LEU A 66 5.30 2.66 -4.82
N ILE A 67 5.60 1.80 -3.85
CA ILE A 67 5.21 1.93 -2.44
C ILE A 67 6.33 2.56 -1.63
N GLU A 68 7.55 2.05 -1.78
CA GLU A 68 8.68 2.47 -0.97
C GLU A 68 9.13 3.87 -1.35
N SER A 69 9.39 4.70 -0.35
CA SER A 69 9.82 6.08 -0.51
C SER A 69 10.84 6.43 0.56
N PHE A 70 11.79 7.28 0.21
CA PHE A 70 12.85 7.70 1.13
C PHE A 70 13.21 9.16 0.94
N SER A 71 13.40 9.84 2.07
CA SER A 71 14.07 11.13 2.17
C SER A 71 14.89 11.14 3.46
N GLN A 72 15.70 12.18 3.67
CA GLN A 72 16.41 12.34 4.94
C GLN A 72 15.49 12.43 6.15
N GLY A 73 14.22 12.87 5.97
CA GLY A 73 13.25 13.06 7.04
C GLY A 73 12.22 11.92 7.22
N PHE A 74 12.08 11.06 6.22
CA PHE A 74 10.96 10.11 6.13
C PHE A 74 11.36 8.87 5.33
N GLU A 75 10.84 7.71 5.72
CA GLU A 75 10.89 6.51 4.89
C GLU A 75 9.60 5.70 5.07
N GLU A 76 9.09 5.16 3.96
CA GLU A 76 8.13 4.07 3.92
C GLU A 76 8.80 2.86 3.26
N TYR A 77 8.74 1.70 3.91
CA TYR A 77 9.30 0.46 3.39
C TYR A 77 8.39 -0.74 3.69
N ILE A 78 8.42 -1.75 2.81
CA ILE A 78 7.67 -2.99 3.00
C ILE A 78 8.35 -3.82 4.10
N ILE A 79 7.58 -4.26 5.09
CA ILE A 79 8.06 -5.12 6.18
C ILE A 79 7.82 -6.60 5.88
N ASP A 80 6.67 -6.92 5.28
CA ASP A 80 6.29 -8.27 4.90
C ASP A 80 5.16 -8.27 3.86
N TYR A 81 4.81 -9.47 3.39
CA TYR A 81 3.55 -9.72 2.70
C TYR A 81 3.07 -11.15 2.98
N SER A 82 1.77 -11.36 2.88
CA SER A 82 1.13 -12.68 2.94
C SER A 82 0.24 -12.90 1.72
N VAL A 83 0.02 -14.17 1.37
CA VAL A 83 -0.95 -14.57 0.35
C VAL A 83 -2.10 -15.27 1.07
N VAL A 84 -3.31 -14.78 0.87
CA VAL A 84 -4.52 -15.27 1.53
C VAL A 84 -5.64 -15.49 0.50
N ASP A 85 -6.61 -16.31 0.88
CA ASP A 85 -7.84 -16.50 0.09
C ASP A 85 -8.64 -15.19 0.00
N LEU A 86 -9.45 -15.05 -1.05
CA LEU A 86 -10.15 -13.79 -1.35
C LEU A 86 -11.12 -13.36 -0.23
N ASP A 87 -11.74 -14.30 0.46
CA ASP A 87 -12.74 -14.09 1.52
C ASP A 87 -12.13 -13.82 2.91
N VAL A 88 -10.81 -13.96 3.06
CA VAL A 88 -10.10 -13.66 4.31
C VAL A 88 -9.89 -12.16 4.46
N THR A 89 -10.29 -11.55 5.58
CA THR A 89 -9.97 -10.14 5.88
C THR A 89 -8.90 -10.09 6.96
N PRO A 90 -7.60 -9.97 6.61
CA PRO A 90 -6.50 -10.05 7.58
C PRO A 90 -6.09 -8.70 8.17
N TRP A 91 -6.90 -7.65 7.99
CA TRP A 91 -6.69 -6.33 8.57
C TRP A 91 -7.82 -6.00 9.55
N GLU A 92 -7.55 -5.06 10.45
CA GLU A 92 -8.47 -4.66 11.51
C GLU A 92 -9.57 -3.72 10.99
N GLU A 93 -10.68 -3.59 11.73
CA GLU A 93 -11.84 -2.78 11.29
C GLU A 93 -11.52 -1.28 11.11
N TRP A 94 -10.49 -0.79 11.77
CA TRP A 94 -10.04 0.60 11.69
C TRP A 94 -8.96 0.83 10.61
N GLU A 95 -8.53 -0.23 9.92
CA GLU A 95 -7.59 -0.14 8.81
C GLU A 95 -8.32 0.08 7.49
N PHE A 96 -7.83 1.04 6.71
CA PHE A 96 -8.35 1.38 5.39
C PHE A 96 -7.29 1.03 4.34
N PRO A 97 -7.23 -0.25 3.91
CA PRO A 97 -6.20 -0.70 2.99
C PRO A 97 -6.35 -0.05 1.61
N TYR A 98 -5.22 0.12 0.94
CA TYR A 98 -5.18 0.47 -0.47
C TYR A 98 -5.36 -0.78 -1.32
N PHE A 99 -6.46 -0.86 -2.05
CA PHE A 99 -6.67 -1.86 -3.09
C PHE A 99 -5.97 -1.42 -4.38
N LEU A 100 -5.10 -2.27 -4.88
CA LEU A 100 -4.29 -2.01 -6.06
C LEU A 100 -4.87 -2.71 -7.28
N THR A 101 -5.14 -1.95 -8.33
CA THR A 101 -5.59 -2.47 -9.63
C THR A 101 -4.69 -1.95 -10.75
N ARG A 102 -4.72 -2.59 -11.92
CA ARG A 102 -4.03 -2.07 -13.11
C ARG A 102 -5.03 -1.43 -14.06
N ASN A 103 -4.71 -0.23 -14.54
CA ASN A 103 -5.47 0.40 -15.61
C ASN A 103 -5.08 -0.16 -16.99
N PHE A 104 -5.74 0.31 -18.06
CA PHE A 104 -5.49 -0.14 -19.44
C PHE A 104 -4.04 0.12 -19.91
N TYR A 105 -3.36 1.11 -19.33
CA TYR A 105 -1.97 1.45 -19.65
C TYR A 105 -0.96 0.59 -18.86
N GLY A 106 -1.44 -0.29 -17.99
CA GLY A 106 -0.60 -1.13 -17.13
C GLY A 106 -0.11 -0.44 -15.85
N ASN A 107 -0.55 0.80 -15.58
CA ASN A 107 -0.18 1.51 -14.36
C ASN A 107 -0.99 1.00 -13.17
N TYR A 108 -0.36 0.89 -12.01
CA TYR A 108 -1.05 0.59 -10.77
C TYR A 108 -1.85 1.81 -10.29
N ILE A 109 -3.10 1.57 -9.90
CA ILE A 109 -4.00 2.50 -9.25
C ILE A 109 -4.20 2.03 -7.82
N ALA A 110 -3.93 2.89 -6.85
CA ALA A 110 -4.28 2.65 -5.46
C ALA A 110 -5.63 3.31 -5.16
N GLU A 111 -6.55 2.59 -4.54
CA GLU A 111 -7.83 3.12 -4.06
C GLU A 111 -8.10 2.67 -2.63
N ARG A 112 -8.64 3.55 -1.79
CA ARG A 112 -9.13 3.17 -0.44
C ARG A 112 -10.32 4.00 0.00
N GLY A 113 -11.00 3.51 1.03
CA GLY A 113 -11.96 4.31 1.79
C GLY A 113 -11.26 5.38 2.64
N LEU A 114 -11.94 6.50 2.86
CA LEU A 114 -11.54 7.54 3.81
C LEU A 114 -12.06 7.21 5.22
N TYR A 115 -11.42 7.79 6.24
CA TYR A 115 -11.79 7.62 7.64
C TYR A 115 -13.29 7.83 7.89
N TYR A 116 -13.83 7.12 8.89
CA TYR A 116 -15.25 7.09 9.24
C TYR A 116 -15.93 8.47 9.29
N ASN A 117 -15.24 9.51 9.75
CA ASN A 117 -15.80 10.86 9.88
C ASN A 117 -15.77 11.67 8.58
N GLU A 118 -14.93 11.29 7.61
CA GLU A 118 -14.84 11.97 6.31
C GLU A 118 -15.81 11.38 5.31
N GLY A 119 -15.92 10.05 5.26
CA GLY A 119 -16.78 9.34 4.32
C GLY A 119 -16.35 9.52 2.86
N GLY A 120 -16.20 8.42 2.12
CA GLY A 120 -15.87 8.45 0.70
C GLY A 120 -14.60 7.69 0.37
N THR A 121 -13.95 8.02 -0.75
CA THR A 121 -12.77 7.31 -1.26
C THR A 121 -11.70 8.27 -1.75
N GLU A 122 -10.46 7.79 -1.76
CA GLU A 122 -9.36 8.41 -2.52
C GLU A 122 -8.75 7.37 -3.47
N SER A 123 -8.29 7.85 -4.62
CA SER A 123 -7.53 7.03 -5.56
C SER A 123 -6.47 7.83 -6.31
N TYR A 124 -5.41 7.16 -6.77
CA TYR A 124 -4.34 7.76 -7.55
C TYR A 124 -3.58 6.72 -8.38
N VAL A 125 -2.97 7.17 -9.47
CA VAL A 125 -1.95 6.42 -10.20
C VAL A 125 -0.67 6.41 -9.37
N MET A 126 -0.16 5.23 -9.06
CA MET A 126 1.09 5.06 -8.31
C MET A 126 2.28 5.33 -9.22
N LEU A 127 3.24 6.11 -8.74
CA LEU A 127 4.50 6.40 -9.40
C LEU A 127 5.68 5.92 -8.54
N PRO A 128 6.89 5.80 -9.10
CA PRO A 128 8.08 5.42 -8.34
C PRO A 128 8.32 6.34 -7.13
N GLU A 129 8.99 5.80 -6.11
CA GLU A 129 9.37 6.53 -4.88
C GLU A 129 8.17 7.05 -4.07
N GLY A 130 7.01 6.38 -4.17
CA GLY A 130 5.79 6.75 -3.44
C GLY A 130 5.06 7.96 -4.02
N GLU A 131 5.49 8.47 -5.17
CA GLU A 131 4.87 9.58 -5.87
C GLU A 131 3.49 9.23 -6.43
N ARG A 132 2.69 10.26 -6.73
CA ARG A 132 1.28 10.10 -7.12
C ARG A 132 0.93 10.98 -8.31
N ALA A 133 0.18 10.41 -9.26
CA ALA A 133 -0.47 11.16 -10.33
C ALA A 133 -1.98 10.94 -10.31
N GLU A 134 -2.71 11.84 -10.97
CA GLU A 134 -4.17 11.71 -11.16
C GLU A 134 -4.90 11.43 -9.83
N TYR A 135 -4.58 12.22 -8.81
CA TYR A 135 -5.19 12.07 -7.49
C TYR A 135 -6.65 12.51 -7.53
N HIS A 136 -7.53 11.62 -7.12
CA HIS A 136 -8.97 11.84 -7.00
C HIS A 136 -9.41 11.59 -5.57
N ARG A 137 -10.30 12.45 -5.08
CA ARG A 137 -10.95 12.29 -3.78
C ARG A 137 -12.44 12.53 -3.94
N ASN A 138 -13.24 11.52 -3.59
CA ASN A 138 -14.69 11.59 -3.59
C ASN A 138 -15.16 11.59 -2.14
N LEU A 139 -15.83 12.65 -1.72
CA LEU A 139 -16.44 12.73 -0.40
C LEU A 139 -17.89 12.25 -0.50
N LYS A 140 -18.39 11.55 0.52
CA LYS A 140 -19.83 11.31 0.62
C LYS A 140 -20.53 12.66 0.78
N GLU A 141 -21.53 12.93 -0.06
CA GLU A 141 -22.41 14.08 0.16
C GLU A 141 -23.07 13.94 1.53
N VAL A 142 -22.96 15.00 2.35
CA VAL A 142 -23.66 15.08 3.62
C VAL A 142 -25.11 15.41 3.29
N ALA A 143 -26.02 14.46 3.48
CA ALA A 143 -27.47 14.64 3.35
C ALA A 143 -28.04 15.54 4.45
#